data_AF-A0AA85IQB9-F1
#
_entry.id   AF-A0AA85IQB9-F1
#
_cell.length_a   1.000
_cell.length_b   1.000
_cell.length_c   1.000
_cell.angle_alpha   90.00
_cell.angle_beta   90.00
_cell.angle_gamma   90.00
#
_symmetry.space_group_name_H-M   'P 1'
#
loop_
_entity.id
_entity.type
_entity.pdbx_description
1 polymer ?
#
loop_
_entity_poly.entity_id
_entity_poly.type
_entity_poly.pdbx_seq_one_letter_code
_entity_poly.pdbx_strand_id
1 'polypeptide(L)'
;MIATWEFMSHMNCRWCYVDFHVFSDASEVGFGAAVYIRTTLRNDIDVSLVMGKSRVAPLKTVSIPRLELTAALLTAQLFTTVCKELDYPKHPVTFWTDSMSVIYYIRNESARYACFVANRVSQIRELTTVEQWRYVPSGKNPADLASRGVIGMNVVKNK
;
A
#
# COMPACT_ATOMS: atom_id res chain seq x y z
N MET A 1 -16.72 14.98 -6.71
CA MET A 1 -16.01 16.05 -5.97
C MET A 1 -16.89 16.54 -4.83
N ILE A 2 -17.33 15.64 -3.93
CA ILE A 2 -18.30 15.95 -2.85
C ILE A 2 -17.82 15.46 -1.46
N ALA A 3 -16.73 14.70 -1.35
CA ALA A 3 -16.32 14.07 -0.09
C ALA A 3 -15.19 14.79 0.68
N THR A 4 -14.89 16.05 0.41
CA THR A 4 -13.76 16.75 1.06
C THR A 4 -14.15 17.45 2.36
N TRP A 5 -15.36 18.01 2.47
CA TRP A 5 -15.72 18.87 3.62
C TRP A 5 -16.17 18.12 4.88
N GLU A 6 -16.95 17.04 4.75
CA GLU A 6 -17.33 16.20 5.91
C GLU A 6 -16.15 15.38 6.44
N PHE A 7 -15.19 15.04 5.57
CA PHE A 7 -14.00 14.28 5.94
C PHE A 7 -13.00 15.14 6.73
N MET A 8 -12.81 16.40 6.31
CA MET A 8 -11.94 17.35 7.01
C MET A 8 -12.51 17.80 8.36
N SER A 9 -13.84 17.83 8.54
CA SER A 9 -14.46 18.24 9.81
C SER A 9 -14.20 17.23 10.93
N HIS A 10 -14.07 15.94 10.61
CA HIS A 10 -13.72 14.88 11.57
C HIS A 10 -12.23 14.88 11.95
N MET A 11 -11.36 15.36 11.06
CA MET A 11 -9.91 15.47 11.31
C MET A 11 -9.54 16.56 12.32
N ASN A 12 -10.44 17.51 12.60
CA ASN A 12 -10.18 18.65 13.48
C ASN A 12 -10.66 18.42 14.93
N CYS A 13 -11.13 17.21 15.26
CA CYS A 13 -11.49 16.84 16.62
C CYS A 13 -10.22 16.52 17.43
N ARG A 14 -10.04 17.17 18.58
CA ARG A 14 -8.83 17.12 19.43
C ARG A 14 -8.45 15.72 19.97
N TRP A 15 -9.25 14.69 19.64
CA TRP A 15 -9.12 13.30 20.07
C TRP A 15 -9.29 12.30 18.92
N CYS A 16 -9.16 12.77 17.68
CA CYS A 16 -9.22 11.96 16.47
C CYS A 16 -7.77 11.68 16.00
N TYR A 17 -7.36 10.42 16.04
CA TYR A 17 -6.08 9.97 15.48
C TYR A 17 -6.33 9.31 14.14
N VAL A 18 -5.63 9.77 13.12
CA VAL A 18 -5.75 9.25 11.76
C VAL A 18 -4.42 8.64 11.35
N ASP A 19 -4.47 7.42 10.85
CA ASP A 19 -3.32 6.70 10.32
C ASP A 19 -3.66 5.95 9.03
N PHE A 20 -2.66 5.82 8.15
CA PHE A 20 -2.81 5.13 6.88
C PHE A 20 -2.15 3.75 6.90
N HIS A 21 -2.85 2.77 6.36
CA HIS A 21 -2.35 1.42 6.15
C HIS A 21 -2.39 1.10 4.66
N VAL A 22 -1.22 0.93 4.05
CA VAL A 22 -1.11 0.70 2.61
C VAL A 22 -0.56 -0.67 2.36
N PHE A 23 -1.33 -1.50 1.67
CA PHE A 23 -0.99 -2.90 1.42
C PHE A 23 -0.54 -3.08 -0.02
N SER A 24 0.53 -3.85 -0.19
CA SER A 24 1.09 -4.27 -1.47
C SER A 24 0.86 -5.76 -1.64
N ASP A 25 0.52 -6.19 -2.85
CA ASP A 25 0.47 -7.61 -3.17
C ASP A 25 0.81 -7.90 -4.64
N ALA A 26 1.36 -9.08 -4.90
CA ALA A 26 1.70 -9.52 -6.25
C ALA A 26 1.49 -11.03 -6.42
N SER A 27 1.03 -11.40 -7.61
CA SER A 27 0.82 -12.77 -8.05
C SER A 27 1.34 -12.95 -9.47
N GLU A 28 1.26 -14.18 -9.99
CA GLU A 28 1.63 -14.49 -11.38
C GLU A 28 0.75 -13.76 -12.41
N VAL A 29 -0.49 -13.41 -12.05
CA VAL A 29 -1.46 -12.80 -12.96
C VAL A 29 -1.49 -11.27 -12.88
N GLY A 30 -1.05 -10.69 -11.77
CA GLY A 30 -1.11 -9.26 -11.55
C GLY A 30 -0.52 -8.81 -10.22
N PHE A 31 -0.44 -7.51 -10.04
CA PHE A 31 0.01 -6.90 -8.81
C PHE A 31 -0.81 -5.65 -8.48
N GLY A 32 -0.90 -5.31 -7.21
CA GLY A 32 -1.78 -4.23 -6.77
C GLY A 32 -1.39 -3.64 -5.43
N ALA A 33 -2.10 -2.55 -5.11
CA ALA A 33 -1.98 -1.82 -3.88
C ALA A 33 -3.36 -1.37 -3.38
N ALA A 34 -3.54 -1.33 -2.07
CA ALA A 34 -4.75 -0.85 -1.42
C ALA A 34 -4.40 0.09 -0.25
N VAL A 35 -4.95 1.30 -0.27
CA VAL A 35 -4.77 2.34 0.76
C VAL A 35 -6.00 2.36 1.64
N TYR A 36 -5.84 2.04 2.92
CA TYR A 36 -6.85 2.20 3.95
C TYR A 36 -6.50 3.38 4.84
N ILE A 37 -7.54 4.08 5.27
CA ILE A 37 -7.45 5.04 6.36
C ILE A 37 -8.10 4.44 7.58
N ARG A 38 -7.42 4.57 8.72
CA ARG A 38 -7.90 4.17 10.03
C ARG A 38 -8.05 5.43 10.86
N THR A 39 -9.26 5.63 11.37
CA THR A 39 -9.60 6.75 12.23
C THR A 39 -9.95 6.20 13.60
N THR A 40 -9.24 6.67 14.63
CA THR A 40 -9.52 6.32 16.02
C THR A 40 -10.10 7.54 16.72
N LEU A 41 -11.37 7.47 17.12
CA LEU A 41 -12.04 8.49 17.90
C LEU A 41 -12.37 7.92 19.28
N ARG A 42 -11.68 8.40 20.32
CA ARG A 42 -11.77 7.85 21.68
C ARG A 42 -11.39 6.36 21.70
N ASN A 43 -12.38 5.46 21.62
CA ASN A 43 -12.20 4.00 21.57
C ASN A 43 -12.80 3.35 20.33
N ASP A 44 -13.47 4.13 19.47
CA ASP A 44 -14.07 3.62 18.24
C ASP A 44 -13.05 3.71 17.11
N ILE A 45 -12.88 2.59 16.42
CA ILE A 45 -11.98 2.48 15.26
C ILE A 45 -12.87 2.32 14.03
N ASP A 46 -12.75 3.27 13.11
CA ASP A 46 -13.32 3.16 11.78
C ASP A 46 -12.20 2.94 10.76
N VAL A 47 -12.44 2.05 9.80
CA VAL A 47 -11.47 1.71 8.75
C VAL A 47 -12.17 1.77 7.40
N SER A 48 -11.68 2.62 6.52
CA SER A 48 -12.26 2.83 5.19
C SER A 48 -11.21 2.67 4.09
N LEU A 49 -11.61 2.06 2.97
CA LEU A 49 -10.76 2.00 1.77
C LEU A 49 -10.79 3.37 1.07
N VAL A 50 -9.62 3.99 0.93
CA VAL A 50 -9.48 5.29 0.26
C VAL A 50 -9.23 5.10 -1.24
N MET A 51 -8.32 4.20 -1.59
CA MET A 51 -7.94 3.98 -2.98
C MET A 51 -7.35 2.58 -3.18
N GLY A 52 -7.77 1.90 -4.25
CA GLY A 52 -7.16 0.67 -4.72
C GLY A 52 -6.62 0.84 -6.15
N LYS A 53 -5.51 0.16 -6.46
CA LYS A 53 -4.93 0.16 -7.81
C LYS A 53 -4.34 -1.21 -8.11
N SER A 54 -4.74 -1.80 -9.24
CA SER A 54 -4.21 -3.06 -9.73
C SER A 54 -3.63 -2.90 -11.15
N ARG A 55 -2.72 -3.79 -11.51
CA ARG A 55 -2.09 -3.89 -12.83
C ARG A 55 -1.92 -5.37 -13.20
N VAL A 56 -2.17 -5.70 -14.46
CA VAL A 56 -1.93 -7.04 -15.00
C VAL A 56 -0.42 -7.29 -15.11
N ALA A 57 0.01 -8.52 -14.83
CA ALA A 57 1.40 -8.90 -14.98
C ALA A 57 1.84 -8.76 -16.45
N PRO A 58 3.08 -8.34 -16.73
CA PRO A 58 3.58 -8.24 -18.10
C PRO A 58 3.51 -9.60 -18.82
N LEU A 59 3.21 -9.58 -20.11
CA LEU A 59 3.22 -10.79 -20.96
C LEU A 59 4.60 -11.46 -21.03
N LYS A 60 5.68 -10.68 -20.85
CA LYS A 60 7.03 -11.22 -20.70
C LYS A 60 7.17 -11.79 -19.30
N THR A 61 7.71 -13.01 -19.19
CA THR A 61 7.91 -13.69 -17.92
C THR A 61 8.82 -12.86 -17.00
N VAL A 62 8.24 -12.38 -15.91
CA VAL A 62 8.95 -11.69 -14.82
C VAL A 62 8.85 -12.59 -13.59
N SER A 63 9.95 -12.71 -12.83
CA SER A 63 9.93 -13.50 -11.61
C SER A 63 9.02 -12.88 -10.54
N ILE A 64 8.40 -13.73 -9.71
CA ILE A 64 7.53 -13.28 -8.61
C ILE A 64 8.21 -12.23 -7.71
N PRO A 65 9.48 -12.37 -7.27
CA PRO A 65 10.13 -11.35 -6.45
C PRO A 65 10.24 -9.97 -7.13
N ARG A 66 10.34 -9.93 -8.47
CA ARG A 66 10.36 -8.67 -9.22
C ARG A 66 8.97 -8.06 -9.33
N LEU A 67 7.92 -8.87 -9.39
CA LEU A 67 6.53 -8.42 -9.35
C LEU A 67 6.19 -7.88 -7.96
N GLU A 68 6.55 -8.60 -6.89
CA GLU A 68 6.39 -8.15 -5.50
C GLU A 68 7.08 -6.81 -5.25
N LEU A 69 8.34 -6.64 -5.70
CA LEU A 69 9.05 -5.37 -5.58
C LEU A 69 8.41 -4.25 -6.43
N THR A 70 7.81 -4.60 -7.57
CA THR A 70 7.09 -3.63 -8.40
C THR A 70 5.77 -3.22 -7.76
N ALA A 71 5.09 -4.15 -7.08
CA ALA A 71 3.90 -3.87 -6.26
C ALA A 71 4.24 -2.92 -5.11
N ALA A 72 5.37 -3.13 -4.44
CA ALA A 72 5.84 -2.24 -3.39
C ALA A 72 6.09 -0.81 -3.90
N LEU A 73 6.73 -0.67 -5.07
CA LEU A 73 6.90 0.65 -5.69
C LEU A 73 5.55 1.29 -6.08
N LEU A 74 4.63 0.51 -6.65
CA LEU A 74 3.27 0.98 -6.97
C LEU A 74 2.56 1.50 -5.71
N THR A 75 2.73 0.79 -4.60
CA THR A 75 2.14 1.11 -3.28
C THR A 75 2.65 2.45 -2.76
N ALA A 76 3.97 2.68 -2.79
CA ALA A 76 4.58 3.95 -2.39
C ALA A 76 4.11 5.13 -3.26
N GLN A 77 4.02 4.92 -4.58
CA GLN A 77 3.53 5.92 -5.52
C GLN A 77 2.04 6.23 -5.30
N LEU A 78 1.22 5.20 -5.06
CA LEU A 78 -0.21 5.35 -4.80
C LEU A 78 -0.46 6.19 -3.56
N PHE A 79 0.26 5.91 -2.47
CA PHE A 79 0.14 6.70 -1.25
C PHE A 79 0.58 8.15 -1.45
N THR A 80 1.63 8.39 -2.23
CA THR A 80 2.06 9.75 -2.58
C THR A 80 0.96 10.52 -3.33
N THR A 81 0.24 9.85 -4.24
CA THR A 81 -0.94 10.44 -4.89
C THR A 81 -2.03 10.75 -3.86
N VAL A 82 -2.37 9.81 -2.97
CA VAL A 82 -3.40 10.03 -1.94
C VAL A 82 -3.07 11.22 -1.04
N CYS A 83 -1.83 11.34 -0.55
CA CYS A 83 -1.41 12.47 0.27
C CYS A 83 -1.56 13.81 -0.46
N LYS A 84 -1.22 13.85 -1.76
CA LYS A 84 -1.37 15.05 -2.58
C LYS A 84 -2.84 15.45 -2.77
N GLU A 85 -3.71 14.48 -3.06
CA GLU A 85 -5.13 14.75 -3.33
C GLU A 85 -5.92 15.09 -2.06
N LEU A 86 -5.49 14.56 -0.89
CA LEU A 86 -6.13 14.83 0.40
C LEU A 86 -5.49 16.00 1.17
N ASP A 87 -4.45 16.64 0.61
CA ASP A 87 -3.62 17.64 1.30
C ASP A 87 -3.18 17.20 2.71
N TYR A 88 -2.82 15.90 2.82
CA TYR A 88 -2.52 15.26 4.10
C TYR A 88 -1.00 15.07 4.27
N PRO A 89 -0.44 15.34 5.46
CA PRO A 89 0.98 15.08 5.72
C PRO A 89 1.30 13.59 5.56
N LYS A 90 2.46 13.24 5.00
CA LYS A 90 2.82 11.82 4.72
C LYS A 90 2.94 10.90 5.95
N HIS A 91 2.66 11.39 7.16
CA HIS A 91 2.72 10.65 8.41
C HIS A 91 1.47 10.89 9.26
N PRO A 92 0.99 9.88 10.01
CA PRO A 92 1.53 8.52 10.14
C PRO A 92 1.03 7.52 9.06
N VAL A 93 1.92 6.66 8.57
CA VAL A 93 1.60 5.60 7.58
C VAL A 93 2.43 4.34 7.82
N THR A 94 1.81 3.17 7.58
CA THR A 94 2.49 1.87 7.52
C THR A 94 2.27 1.21 6.16
N PHE A 95 3.37 0.78 5.52
CA PHE A 95 3.36 -0.01 4.31
C PHE A 95 3.50 -1.50 4.63
N TRP A 96 2.60 -2.31 4.10
CA TRP A 96 2.51 -3.74 4.35
C TRP A 96 2.78 -4.53 3.07
N THR A 97 3.58 -5.58 3.20
CA THR A 97 3.80 -6.57 2.16
C THR A 97 3.93 -7.94 2.81
N ASP A 98 3.50 -8.98 2.11
CA ASP A 98 3.70 -10.38 2.49
C ASP A 98 4.95 -11.00 1.86
N SER A 99 5.74 -10.22 1.14
CA SER A 99 7.04 -10.64 0.63
C SER A 99 8.15 -10.27 1.60
N MET A 100 8.70 -11.29 2.28
CA MET A 100 9.93 -11.13 3.05
C MET A 100 11.08 -10.65 2.17
N SER A 101 11.15 -11.09 0.91
CA SER A 101 12.17 -10.64 -0.05
C SER A 101 12.13 -9.13 -0.25
N VAL A 102 10.94 -8.54 -0.41
CA VAL A 102 10.78 -7.08 -0.48
C VAL A 102 11.26 -6.39 0.80
N ILE A 103 10.88 -6.91 1.97
CA ILE A 103 11.35 -6.36 3.26
C ILE A 103 12.88 -6.39 3.34
N TYR A 104 13.52 -7.49 2.94
CA TYR A 104 14.99 -7.58 2.91
C TYR A 104 15.60 -6.60 1.93
N TYR A 105 15.05 -6.46 0.72
CA TYR A 105 15.56 -5.51 -0.27
C TYR A 105 15.50 -4.06 0.23
N ILE A 106 14.39 -3.67 0.86
CA ILE A 106 14.19 -2.32 1.37
C ILE A 106 15.08 -2.01 2.57
N ARG A 107 15.34 -2.99 3.45
CA ARG A 107 16.15 -2.78 4.67
C ARG A 107 17.65 -2.86 4.45
N ASN A 108 18.10 -3.60 3.46
CA ASN A 108 19.52 -3.87 3.29
C ASN A 108 20.21 -2.76 2.49
N GLU A 109 21.18 -2.10 3.12
CA GLU A 109 21.93 -0.96 2.57
C GLU A 109 23.30 -1.35 1.98
N SER A 110 23.79 -2.57 2.29
CA SER A 110 25.14 -3.01 1.93
C SER A 110 25.21 -3.94 0.72
N ALA A 111 24.08 -4.55 0.32
CA ALA A 111 24.04 -5.47 -0.80
C ALA A 111 24.10 -4.77 -2.16
N ARG A 112 24.91 -5.32 -3.07
CA ARG A 112 24.91 -4.95 -4.49
C ARG A 112 23.81 -5.71 -5.22
N TYR A 113 22.73 -5.01 -5.57
CA TYR A 113 21.64 -5.57 -6.34
C TYR A 113 21.84 -5.43 -7.85
N ALA A 114 21.19 -6.31 -8.61
CA ALA A 114 21.00 -6.08 -10.04
C ALA A 114 20.25 -4.76 -10.28
N CYS A 115 20.57 -4.06 -11.37
CA CYS A 115 20.06 -2.73 -11.72
C CYS A 115 18.53 -2.59 -11.57
N PHE A 116 17.75 -3.60 -11.98
CA PHE A 116 16.29 -3.60 -11.83
C PHE A 116 15.83 -3.45 -10.37
N VAL A 117 16.45 -4.20 -9.46
CA VAL A 117 16.13 -4.20 -8.02
C VAL A 117 16.66 -2.93 -7.38
N ALA A 118 17.91 -2.56 -7.65
CA ALA A 118 18.53 -1.33 -7.13
C ALA A 118 17.69 -0.09 -7.46
N ASN A 119 17.28 0.08 -8.72
CA ASN A 119 16.51 1.25 -9.16
C ASN A 119 15.13 1.34 -8.49
N ARG A 120 14.48 0.21 -8.22
CA ARG A 120 13.17 0.19 -7.54
C ARG A 120 13.32 0.45 -6.05
N VAL A 121 14.33 -0.14 -5.41
CA VAL A 121 14.64 0.12 -4.00
C VAL A 121 14.98 1.59 -3.79
N SER A 122 15.76 2.21 -4.68
CA SER A 122 16.06 3.66 -4.63
C SER A 122 14.78 4.49 -4.66
N GLN A 123 13.90 4.26 -5.65
CA GLN A 123 12.64 4.99 -5.75
C GLN A 123 11.72 4.77 -4.54
N ILE A 124 11.67 3.55 -3.98
CA ILE A 124 10.90 3.27 -2.76
C ILE A 124 11.45 4.10 -1.60
N ARG A 125 12.79 4.16 -1.43
CA ARG A 125 13.44 4.93 -0.37
C ARG A 125 13.41 6.44 -0.59
N GLU A 126 13.22 6.91 -1.82
CA GLU A 126 12.95 8.33 -2.12
C GLU A 126 11.53 8.75 -1.71
N LEU A 127 10.57 7.81 -1.77
CA LEU A 127 9.16 8.07 -1.48
C LEU A 127 8.75 7.76 -0.03
N THR A 128 9.49 6.88 0.65
CA THR A 128 9.16 6.29 1.96
C THR A 128 10.42 6.08 2.80
N THR A 129 10.26 5.86 4.11
CA THR A 129 11.36 5.45 4.98
C THR A 129 11.32 3.95 5.26
N VAL A 130 12.48 3.34 5.52
CA VAL A 130 12.61 1.90 5.77
C VAL A 130 11.76 1.45 6.96
N GLU A 131 11.63 2.31 7.97
CA GLU A 131 10.89 2.06 9.21
C GLU A 131 9.38 2.07 9.00
N GLN A 132 8.87 2.48 7.85
CA GLN A 132 7.44 2.42 7.55
C GLN A 132 7.01 1.04 7.01
N TRP A 133 7.97 0.19 6.59
CA TRP A 133 7.68 -1.10 5.96
C TRP A 133 7.59 -2.24 6.97
N ARG A 134 6.50 -3.01 6.88
CA ARG A 134 6.19 -4.15 7.75
C ARG A 134 5.76 -5.37 6.95
N TYR A 135 6.10 -6.53 7.49
CA TYR A 135 5.61 -7.81 6.97
C TYR A 135 4.20 -8.08 7.48
N VAL A 136 3.31 -8.57 6.60
CA VAL A 136 2.01 -9.14 6.96
C VAL A 136 1.91 -10.56 6.38
N PRO A 137 1.39 -11.56 7.10
CA PRO A 137 1.14 -12.87 6.51
C PRO A 137 0.15 -12.80 5.34
N SER A 138 0.37 -13.54 4.25
CA SER A 138 -0.45 -13.47 3.03
C SER A 138 -1.96 -13.63 3.30
N GLY A 139 -2.36 -14.55 4.19
CA GLY A 139 -3.77 -14.75 4.54
C GLY A 139 -4.44 -13.59 5.30
N LYS A 140 -3.68 -12.56 5.68
CA LYS A 140 -4.16 -11.33 6.31
C LYS A 140 -3.93 -10.09 5.44
N ASN A 141 -3.47 -10.26 4.20
CA ASN A 141 -3.20 -9.16 3.28
C ASN A 141 -4.48 -8.81 2.47
N PRO A 142 -5.17 -7.69 2.75
CA PRO A 142 -6.37 -7.32 2.02
C PRO A 142 -6.11 -6.97 0.54
N ALA A 143 -4.86 -6.72 0.15
CA ALA A 143 -4.49 -6.46 -1.24
C ALA A 143 -4.48 -7.73 -2.12
N ASP A 144 -4.65 -8.92 -1.54
CA ASP A 144 -4.74 -10.20 -2.28
C ASP A 144 -5.87 -10.19 -3.33
N LEU A 145 -7.01 -9.56 -2.98
CA LEU A 145 -8.13 -9.35 -3.90
C LEU A 145 -7.74 -8.50 -5.13
N ALA A 146 -6.81 -7.55 -4.95
CA ALA A 146 -6.36 -6.67 -6.02
C ALA A 146 -5.32 -7.32 -6.95
N SER A 147 -4.56 -8.30 -6.48
CA SER A 147 -3.52 -8.96 -7.29
C SER A 147 -4.02 -10.23 -7.99
N ARG A 148 -4.93 -10.99 -7.38
CA ARG A 148 -5.45 -12.27 -7.92
C ARG A 148 -6.66 -12.11 -8.82
N GLY A 149 -7.29 -10.93 -8.76
CA GLY A 149 -8.57 -10.66 -9.43
C GLY A 149 -9.75 -11.29 -8.69
N VAL A 150 -10.91 -10.66 -8.81
CA VAL A 150 -12.15 -11.15 -8.20
C VAL A 150 -13.16 -11.36 -9.33
N ILE A 151 -13.80 -12.53 -9.38
CA ILE A 151 -15.06 -12.68 -10.12
C ILE A 151 -16.07 -11.76 -9.42
N GLY A 152 -16.70 -10.84 -10.15
CA GLY A 152 -17.37 -9.63 -9.63
C GLY A 152 -18.46 -9.79 -8.56
N MET A 153 -18.83 -11.01 -8.16
CA MET A 153 -19.84 -11.28 -7.13
C MET A 153 -19.34 -11.15 -5.67
N ASN A 154 -18.02 -11.09 -5.41
CA ASN A 154 -17.50 -11.06 -4.03
C ASN A 154 -17.18 -9.66 -3.48
N VAL A 155 -17.29 -8.60 -4.29
CA VAL A 155 -16.96 -7.22 -3.87
C VAL A 155 -18.02 -6.62 -2.92
N VAL A 156 -19.22 -7.18 -2.87
CA VAL A 156 -20.38 -6.60 -2.15
C VAL A 156 -20.42 -6.95 -0.65
N LYS A 157 -19.53 -7.83 -0.14
CA LYS A 157 -19.62 -8.34 1.24
C LYS A 157 -18.78 -7.61 2.30
N ASN A 158 -18.00 -6.59 1.93
CA ASN A 158 -17.28 -5.74 2.90
C ASN A 158 -18.01 -4.39 3.08
N LYS A 159 -19.23 -4.44 3.62
CA LYS A 159 -19.93 -3.30 4.20
C LYS A 159 -20.14 -3.56 5.69
#